data_AF-A0AAV7R1W6-F1
#
_entry.id   AF-A0AAV7R1W6-F1
#
_cell.length_a   1.000
_cell.length_b   1.000
_cell.length_c   1.000
_cell.angle_alpha   90.00
_cell.angle_beta   90.00
_cell.angle_gamma   90.00
#
_symmetry.space_group_name_H-M   'P 1'
#
loop_
_entity.id
_entity.type
_entity.pdbx_description
1 polymer ?
#
loop_
_entity_poly.entity_id
_entity_poly.type
_entity_poly.pdbx_seq_one_letter_code
_entity_poly.pdbx_strand_id
1 'polypeptide(L)'
;MEGEKRGTTRVEGKKGGTAEVKGDKGDTAGVEGEKGGTARMEGDKGHTTRMEDNGGMEGDNQNTAGVERDKGATAGVEGEKGGTARVEGDKGGIAEVEGNKGDTVKLEGDKTGHSGVESDKVDTTGVEGDKGETAGMESDKEGTAGVEGDKRGHTRVESDKVHTTGVESDKQTLQGER
;
A
#
# COMPACT_ATOMS: atom_id res chain seq x y z
N MET A 1 -0.63 -25.35 25.80
CA MET A 1 -0.57 -24.45 24.63
C MET A 1 -1.81 -23.57 24.72
N GLU A 2 -1.67 -22.36 25.27
CA GLU A 2 -2.69 -21.33 25.08
C GLU A 2 -2.68 -20.97 23.60
N GLY A 3 -3.80 -21.20 22.91
CA GLY A 3 -3.98 -20.62 21.59
C GLY A 3 -4.10 -19.11 21.77
N GLU A 4 -3.14 -18.35 21.24
CA GLU A 4 -3.32 -16.90 21.03
C GLU A 4 -4.66 -16.74 20.29
N LYS A 5 -5.65 -16.12 20.96
CA LYS A 5 -6.97 -15.89 20.37
C LYS A 5 -6.79 -14.89 19.25
N ARG A 6 -6.91 -15.36 18.00
CA ARG A 6 -6.98 -14.48 16.85
C ARG A 6 -8.26 -13.66 16.92
N GLY A 7 -8.13 -12.36 17.08
CA GLY A 7 -9.19 -11.37 17.12
C GLY A 7 -9.39 -10.68 15.77
N THR A 8 -10.59 -10.15 15.56
CA THR A 8 -10.89 -9.23 14.47
C THR A 8 -11.33 -7.89 15.05
N THR A 9 -10.66 -6.79 14.72
CA THR A 9 -11.05 -5.44 15.11
C THR A 9 -11.45 -4.65 13.86
N ARG A 10 -12.57 -3.91 13.90
CA ARG A 10 -12.96 -2.98 12.83
C ARG A 10 -13.30 -1.64 13.44
N VAL A 11 -12.75 -0.57 12.89
CA VAL A 11 -13.02 0.81 13.28
C VAL A 11 -13.59 1.55 12.08
N GLU A 12 -14.71 2.24 12.26
CA GLU A 12 -15.27 3.15 11.26
C GLU A 12 -14.89 4.59 11.62
N GLY A 13 -14.27 5.27 10.66
CA GLY A 13 -14.00 6.69 10.69
C GLY A 13 -15.28 7.51 10.57
N LYS A 14 -15.16 8.78 10.96
CA LYS A 14 -16.20 9.78 10.75
C LYS A 14 -15.70 10.78 9.72
N LYS A 15 -16.60 11.41 8.98
CA LYS A 15 -16.31 12.45 8.01
C LYS A 15 -15.39 13.53 8.61
N GLY A 16 -14.25 13.77 7.98
CA GLY A 16 -13.24 14.72 8.45
C GLY A 16 -12.51 14.32 9.74
N GLY A 17 -12.76 13.12 10.25
CA GLY A 17 -12.20 12.59 11.49
C GLY A 17 -11.03 11.64 11.25
N THR A 18 -10.41 11.24 12.35
CA THR A 18 -9.32 10.26 12.36
C THR A 18 -9.82 8.95 12.97
N ALA A 19 -9.62 7.84 12.26
CA ALA A 19 -9.81 6.50 12.80
C ALA A 19 -8.46 5.77 12.90
N GLU A 20 -8.17 5.23 14.07
CA GLU A 20 -6.94 4.49 14.33
C GLU A 20 -7.30 3.13 14.91
N VAL A 21 -6.62 2.09 14.42
CA VAL A 21 -6.70 0.75 15.02
C VAL A 21 -5.31 0.16 15.16
N LYS A 22 -5.10 -0.50 16.30
CA LYS A 22 -3.89 -1.29 16.55
C LYS A 22 -4.28 -2.76 16.55
N GLY A 23 -3.56 -3.54 15.75
CA GLY A 23 -3.72 -4.98 15.62
C GLY A 23 -2.64 -5.73 16.38
N ASP A 24 -3.04 -6.69 17.21
CA ASP A 24 -2.11 -7.56 17.93
C ASP A 24 -1.58 -8.68 17.03
N LYS A 25 -0.51 -9.34 17.47
CA LYS A 25 0.17 -10.40 16.72
C LYS A 25 -0.80 -11.50 16.25
N GLY A 26 -0.92 -11.66 14.92
CA GLY A 26 -1.73 -12.71 14.30
C GLY A 26 -3.22 -12.39 14.15
N ASP A 27 -3.64 -11.19 14.55
CA ASP A 27 -5.00 -10.70 14.41
C ASP A 27 -5.26 -10.11 13.03
N THR A 28 -6.53 -9.78 12.80
CA THR A 28 -6.97 -9.02 11.64
C THR A 28 -7.56 -7.70 12.12
N ALA A 29 -7.13 -6.59 11.52
CA ALA A 29 -7.71 -5.28 11.80
C ALA A 29 -8.16 -4.61 10.50
N GLY A 30 -9.28 -3.89 10.61
CA GLY A 30 -9.92 -3.16 9.54
C GLY A 30 -10.17 -1.71 9.94
N VAL A 31 -9.88 -0.76 9.05
CA VAL A 31 -10.37 0.62 9.21
C VAL A 31 -11.12 1.02 7.95
N GLU A 32 -12.30 1.59 8.15
CA GLU A 32 -13.08 2.19 7.07
C GLU A 32 -13.04 3.71 7.22
N GLY A 33 -12.47 4.40 6.23
CA GLY A 33 -12.43 5.85 6.17
C GLY A 33 -13.76 6.44 5.69
N GLU A 34 -14.10 7.64 6.19
CA GLU A 34 -15.18 8.46 5.64
C GLU A 34 -14.59 9.73 4.99
N LYS A 35 -15.33 10.34 4.06
CA LYS A 35 -14.90 11.50 3.24
C LYS A 35 -14.08 12.56 4.01
N GLY A 36 -12.93 12.91 3.46
CA GLY A 36 -11.98 13.88 4.02
C GLY A 36 -11.34 13.48 5.36
N GLY A 37 -11.47 12.21 5.74
CA GLY A 37 -10.92 11.64 6.96
C GLY A 37 -9.51 11.10 6.77
N THR A 38 -8.89 10.81 7.91
CA THR A 38 -7.63 10.08 7.96
C THR A 38 -7.87 8.76 8.66
N ALA A 39 -7.25 7.70 8.16
CA ALA A 39 -7.24 6.46 8.90
C ALA A 39 -5.87 5.79 8.89
N ARG A 40 -5.55 5.22 10.04
CA ARG A 40 -4.24 4.68 10.34
C ARG A 40 -4.35 3.32 11.00
N MET A 41 -3.45 2.44 10.63
CA MET A 41 -3.38 1.12 11.21
C MET A 41 -1.94 0.75 11.54
N GLU A 42 -1.75 0.21 12.73
CA GLU A 42 -0.47 -0.35 13.19
C GLU A 42 -0.68 -1.83 13.50
N GLY A 43 0.12 -2.71 12.90
CA GLY A 43 0.01 -4.16 13.08
C GLY A 43 1.32 -4.81 13.50
N ASP A 44 1.26 -5.64 14.54
CA ASP A 44 2.39 -6.46 14.98
C ASP A 44 2.64 -7.67 14.05
N LYS A 45 3.67 -8.47 14.36
CA LYS A 45 4.14 -9.61 13.56
C LYS A 45 3.00 -10.53 13.06
N GLY A 46 2.94 -10.79 11.75
CA GLY A 46 1.98 -11.73 11.16
C GLY A 46 0.52 -11.29 11.22
N HIS A 47 0.27 -10.00 11.46
CA HIS A 47 -1.05 -9.38 11.42
C HIS A 47 -1.53 -9.15 9.97
N THR A 48 -2.84 -9.13 9.75
CA THR A 48 -3.45 -8.76 8.46
C THR A 48 -4.26 -7.47 8.60
N THR A 49 -3.87 -6.43 7.89
CA THR A 49 -4.51 -5.11 7.90
C THR A 49 -5.27 -4.89 6.59
N ARG A 50 -6.53 -4.47 6.64
CA ARG A 50 -7.25 -3.98 5.45
C ARG A 50 -7.81 -2.58 5.72
N MET A 51 -7.56 -1.66 4.83
CA MET A 51 -8.11 -0.32 4.92
C MET A 51 -8.94 -0.03 3.67
N GLU A 52 -10.18 0.39 3.88
CA GLU A 52 -11.13 0.73 2.83
C GLU A 52 -11.49 2.20 2.98
N ASP A 53 -11.37 2.98 1.92
CA ASP A 53 -11.85 4.35 1.90
C ASP A 53 -13.12 4.46 1.06
N ASN A 54 -14.28 4.57 1.70
CA ASN A 54 -15.57 4.73 1.03
C ASN A 54 -15.91 6.20 0.75
N GLY A 55 -14.89 6.98 0.43
CA GLY A 55 -14.93 8.42 0.20
C GLY A 55 -15.61 8.83 -1.11
N GLY A 56 -16.86 8.39 -1.35
CA GLY A 56 -17.56 8.62 -2.61
C GLY A 56 -17.55 10.08 -3.10
N MET A 57 -17.37 10.25 -4.41
CA MET A 57 -17.14 11.53 -5.08
C MET A 57 -18.24 12.59 -4.87
N GLU A 58 -17.82 13.77 -4.40
CA GLU A 58 -18.12 15.11 -4.95
C GLU A 58 -17.42 16.13 -4.03
N GLY A 59 -16.20 16.55 -4.39
CA GLY A 59 -15.42 17.58 -3.69
C GLY A 59 -13.91 17.31 -3.65
N ASP A 60 -13.09 18.37 -3.50
CA ASP A 60 -11.62 18.36 -3.30
C ASP A 60 -11.17 17.70 -1.97
N ASN A 61 -11.94 16.75 -1.43
CA ASN A 61 -11.62 16.13 -0.16
C ASN A 61 -10.64 14.97 -0.38
N GLN A 62 -9.39 15.19 -0.02
CA GLN A 62 -8.35 14.16 -0.04
C GLN A 62 -8.41 13.33 1.24
N ASN A 63 -8.58 12.02 1.11
CA ASN A 63 -8.46 11.07 2.21
C ASN A 63 -7.00 10.63 2.38
N THR A 64 -6.63 10.23 3.60
CA THR A 64 -5.29 9.67 3.86
C THR A 64 -5.40 8.33 4.57
N ALA A 65 -4.78 7.32 3.99
CA ALA A 65 -4.66 5.97 4.51
C ALA A 65 -3.20 5.65 4.82
N GLY A 66 -2.93 5.15 6.03
CA GLY A 66 -1.61 4.76 6.47
C GLY A 66 -1.61 3.41 7.16
N VAL A 67 -0.74 2.49 6.72
CA VAL A 67 -0.54 1.21 7.40
C VAL A 67 0.94 1.02 7.73
N GLU A 68 1.24 0.85 9.00
CA GLU A 68 2.57 0.48 9.50
C GLU A 68 2.52 -0.96 10.00
N ARG A 69 3.46 -1.79 9.56
CA ARG A 69 3.45 -3.22 9.91
C ARG A 69 4.81 -3.81 10.19
N ASP A 70 4.79 -4.74 11.12
CA ASP A 70 5.94 -5.50 11.54
C ASP A 70 6.07 -6.83 10.74
N LYS A 71 7.05 -7.66 11.10
CA LYS A 71 7.49 -8.79 10.26
C LYS A 71 6.37 -9.76 9.81
N GLY A 72 6.37 -10.13 8.53
CA GLY A 72 5.52 -11.19 7.97
C GLY A 72 4.03 -10.88 7.94
N ALA A 73 3.67 -9.60 8.02
CA ALA A 73 2.28 -9.12 7.96
C ALA A 73 1.77 -8.98 6.51
N THR A 74 0.46 -8.85 6.34
CA THR A 74 -0.17 -8.51 5.06
C THR A 74 -0.95 -7.23 5.21
N ALA A 75 -0.80 -6.31 4.25
CA ALA A 75 -1.52 -5.05 4.21
C ALA A 75 -2.17 -4.82 2.85
N GLY A 76 -3.45 -4.47 2.88
CA GLY A 76 -4.22 -3.99 1.74
C GLY A 76 -4.77 -2.60 2.03
N VAL A 77 -4.59 -1.65 1.11
CA VAL A 77 -5.27 -0.34 1.15
C VAL A 77 -6.03 -0.15 -0.15
N GLU A 78 -7.33 0.10 -0.06
CA GLU A 78 -8.21 0.39 -1.20
C GLU A 78 -8.68 1.83 -1.08
N GLY A 79 -8.31 2.66 -2.05
CA GLY A 79 -8.61 4.10 -2.09
C GLY A 79 -9.65 4.45 -3.14
N GLU A 80 -10.55 5.38 -2.79
CA GLU A 80 -11.35 6.12 -3.77
C GLU A 80 -10.70 7.49 -4.08
N LYS A 81 -10.90 7.92 -5.32
CA LYS A 81 -10.31 9.10 -6.00
C LYS A 81 -9.84 10.27 -5.13
N GLY A 82 -8.62 10.73 -5.40
CA GLY A 82 -8.02 11.94 -4.86
C GLY A 82 -7.29 11.75 -3.52
N GLY A 83 -7.07 10.50 -3.11
CA GLY A 83 -6.52 10.13 -1.80
C GLY A 83 -5.01 9.89 -1.81
N THR A 84 -4.44 9.79 -0.61
CA THR A 84 -3.06 9.34 -0.39
C THR A 84 -3.06 8.04 0.39
N ALA A 85 -2.38 7.02 -0.13
CA ALA A 85 -2.16 5.75 0.55
C ALA A 85 -0.67 5.54 0.81
N ARG A 86 -0.32 5.20 2.06
CA ARG A 86 1.03 4.77 2.44
C ARG A 86 0.98 3.44 3.17
N VAL A 87 1.83 2.50 2.78
CA VAL A 87 2.09 1.27 3.53
C VAL A 87 3.59 1.13 3.75
N GLU A 88 3.99 0.95 5.01
CA GLU A 88 5.38 0.81 5.43
C GLU A 88 5.55 -0.52 6.20
N GLY A 89 6.61 -1.27 5.87
CA GLY A 89 6.81 -2.63 6.37
C GLY A 89 8.26 -3.02 6.63
N ASP A 90 8.48 -3.67 7.77
CA ASP A 90 9.84 -3.87 8.31
C ASP A 90 10.55 -5.12 7.77
N LYS A 91 9.93 -6.32 7.71
CA LYS A 91 10.54 -7.53 7.10
C LYS A 91 9.52 -8.57 6.68
N GLY A 92 9.49 -8.94 5.40
CA GLY A 92 8.60 -10.01 4.97
C GLY A 92 7.12 -9.65 5.02
N GLY A 93 6.39 -10.19 4.06
CA GLY A 93 4.95 -9.96 3.95
C GLY A 93 4.57 -9.38 2.60
N ILE A 94 3.29 -8.99 2.52
CA ILE A 94 2.66 -8.54 1.28
C ILE A 94 2.05 -7.16 1.54
N ALA A 95 2.36 -6.19 0.71
CA ALA A 95 1.71 -4.88 0.68
C ALA A 95 1.06 -4.69 -0.69
N GLU A 96 -0.25 -4.52 -0.71
CA GLU A 96 -1.03 -4.26 -1.92
C GLU A 96 -1.81 -2.96 -1.74
N VAL A 97 -1.77 -2.09 -2.74
CA VAL A 97 -2.57 -0.86 -2.76
C VAL A 97 -3.31 -0.77 -4.08
N GLU A 98 -4.63 -0.64 -3.98
CA GLU A 98 -5.49 -0.34 -5.10
C GLU A 98 -5.87 1.14 -5.06
N GLY A 99 -5.48 1.88 -6.10
CA GLY A 99 -5.70 3.31 -6.21
C GLY A 99 -6.58 3.68 -7.41
N ASN A 100 -7.20 4.85 -7.34
CA ASN A 100 -8.10 5.41 -8.34
C ASN A 100 -7.61 6.78 -8.84
N LYS A 101 -8.44 7.42 -9.69
CA LYS A 101 -8.12 8.71 -10.31
C LYS A 101 -7.68 9.77 -9.30
N GLY A 102 -6.45 10.24 -9.44
CA GLY A 102 -5.92 11.37 -8.67
C GLY A 102 -5.19 10.95 -7.39
N ASP A 103 -4.89 9.67 -7.24
CA ASP A 103 -4.28 9.15 -6.03
C ASP A 103 -2.76 9.27 -6.03
N THR A 104 -2.21 9.34 -4.82
CA THR A 104 -0.79 9.21 -4.54
C THR A 104 -0.57 7.97 -3.71
N VAL A 105 0.23 7.03 -4.21
CA VAL A 105 0.53 5.77 -3.51
C VAL A 105 2.01 5.65 -3.22
N LYS A 106 2.33 5.27 -1.97
CA LYS A 106 3.71 4.96 -1.55
C LYS A 106 3.75 3.64 -0.80
N LEU A 107 4.61 2.74 -1.25
CA LEU A 107 4.95 1.47 -0.60
C LEU A 107 6.42 1.50 -0.23
N GLU A 108 6.74 1.20 1.03
CA GLU A 108 8.11 1.17 1.55
C GLU A 108 8.36 -0.14 2.33
N GLY A 109 9.39 -0.89 1.94
CA GLY A 109 9.69 -2.22 2.47
C GLY A 109 11.17 -2.47 2.72
N ASP A 110 11.54 -2.88 3.93
CA ASP A 110 12.95 -2.93 4.36
C ASP A 110 13.65 -4.27 4.03
N LYS A 111 12.95 -5.42 3.82
CA LYS A 111 13.53 -6.77 3.48
C LYS A 111 12.52 -7.77 2.89
N THR A 112 12.93 -8.52 1.85
CA THR A 112 12.30 -9.76 1.29
C THR A 112 10.78 -9.84 1.45
N GLY A 113 10.03 -9.27 0.52
CA GLY A 113 8.56 -9.20 0.53
C GLY A 113 7.99 -8.96 -0.87
N HIS A 114 6.66 -8.84 -0.94
CA HIS A 114 5.95 -8.48 -2.16
C HIS A 114 5.26 -7.12 -1.96
N SER A 115 5.49 -6.21 -2.89
CA SER A 115 4.86 -4.88 -2.92
C SER A 115 4.21 -4.68 -4.29
N GLY A 116 2.92 -4.37 -4.31
CA GLY A 116 2.12 -4.25 -5.52
C GLY A 116 1.23 -3.01 -5.50
N VAL A 117 1.22 -2.26 -6.59
CA VAL A 117 0.25 -1.18 -6.80
C VAL A 117 -0.53 -1.45 -8.09
N GLU A 118 -1.85 -1.44 -7.99
CA GLU A 118 -2.77 -1.51 -9.14
C GLU A 118 -3.59 -0.22 -9.19
N SER A 119 -3.70 0.40 -10.36
CA SER A 119 -4.50 1.61 -10.50
C SER A 119 -5.09 1.86 -11.89
N ASP A 120 -6.27 2.47 -11.93
CA ASP A 120 -6.96 2.83 -13.18
C ASP A 120 -6.44 4.17 -13.76
N LYS A 121 -6.02 5.11 -12.89
CA LYS A 121 -5.55 6.48 -13.21
C LYS A 121 -4.74 7.09 -12.05
N VAL A 122 -3.46 6.76 -11.89
CA VAL A 122 -2.68 7.31 -10.77
C VAL A 122 -1.83 8.51 -11.18
N ASP A 123 -1.78 9.56 -10.36
CA ASP A 123 -0.89 10.70 -10.65
C ASP A 123 0.56 10.38 -10.28
N THR A 124 0.76 9.77 -9.10
CA THR A 124 2.08 9.43 -8.56
C THR A 124 2.09 8.13 -7.78
N THR A 125 3.06 7.29 -8.08
CA THR A 125 3.28 6.01 -7.42
C THR A 125 4.75 5.78 -7.16
N GLY A 126 5.07 5.33 -5.95
CA GLY A 126 6.43 4.97 -5.54
C GLY A 126 6.43 3.66 -4.79
N VAL A 127 7.26 2.71 -5.24
CA VAL A 127 7.54 1.48 -4.49
C VAL A 127 9.04 1.43 -4.21
N GLU A 128 9.41 1.56 -2.94
CA GLU A 128 10.78 1.48 -2.46
C GLU A 128 10.96 0.19 -1.67
N GLY A 129 11.94 -0.62 -2.06
CA GLY A 129 12.17 -1.94 -1.49
C GLY A 129 13.65 -2.24 -1.31
N ASP A 130 13.99 -2.94 -0.24
CA ASP A 130 15.35 -3.41 0.00
C ASP A 130 15.55 -4.87 -0.46
N LYS A 131 16.70 -5.47 -0.15
CA LYS A 131 17.12 -6.83 -0.54
C LYS A 131 16.01 -7.87 -0.72
N GLY A 132 15.89 -8.38 -1.94
CA GLY A 132 15.09 -9.57 -2.27
C GLY A 132 13.58 -9.33 -2.31
N GLU A 133 13.12 -8.08 -2.39
CA GLU A 133 11.72 -7.77 -2.65
C GLU A 133 11.34 -7.94 -4.12
N THR A 134 10.06 -8.25 -4.35
CA THR A 134 9.46 -8.06 -5.65
C THR A 134 8.52 -6.85 -5.60
N ALA A 135 8.76 -5.88 -6.46
CA ALA A 135 7.91 -4.72 -6.65
C ALA A 135 7.19 -4.83 -8.00
N GLY A 136 5.87 -4.71 -7.98
CA GLY A 136 5.02 -4.71 -9.16
C GLY A 136 4.18 -3.45 -9.21
N MET A 137 4.02 -2.90 -10.41
CA MET A 137 3.05 -1.83 -10.62
C MET A 137 2.33 -2.02 -11.95
N GLU A 138 1.01 -1.87 -11.90
CA GLU A 138 0.13 -1.95 -13.07
C GLU A 138 -0.78 -0.72 -13.09
N SER A 139 -0.78 0.01 -14.21
CA SER A 139 -1.63 1.19 -14.39
C SER A 139 -2.25 1.26 -15.78
N ASP A 140 -3.55 1.54 -15.83
CA ASP A 140 -4.29 1.60 -17.10
C ASP A 140 -4.03 2.94 -17.86
N LYS A 141 -3.62 4.02 -17.16
CA LYS A 141 -3.51 5.39 -17.73
C LYS A 141 -2.33 6.21 -17.18
N GLU A 142 -2.19 7.43 -17.72
CA GLU A 142 -1.11 8.41 -17.49
C GLU A 142 -0.76 8.62 -16.01
N GLY A 143 0.53 8.82 -15.71
CA GLY A 143 1.03 9.03 -14.36
C GLY A 143 2.56 9.00 -14.25
N THR A 144 3.04 9.07 -13.01
CA THR A 144 4.46 8.87 -12.67
C THR A 144 4.63 7.62 -11.82
N ALA A 145 5.55 6.76 -12.23
CA ALA A 145 5.95 5.52 -11.56
C ALA A 145 7.42 5.58 -11.17
N GLY A 146 7.70 5.38 -9.89
CA GLY A 146 9.04 5.10 -9.39
C GLY A 146 9.08 3.75 -8.72
N VAL A 147 10.03 2.90 -9.11
CA VAL A 147 10.38 1.69 -8.34
C VAL A 147 11.86 1.73 -8.03
N GLU A 148 12.21 1.73 -6.75
CA GLU A 148 13.60 1.74 -6.28
C GLU A 148 13.88 0.48 -5.45
N GLY A 149 15.03 -0.16 -5.71
CA GLY A 149 15.36 -1.49 -5.17
C GLY A 149 16.84 -1.73 -4.84
N ASP A 150 17.22 -2.13 -3.62
CA ASP A 150 18.59 -2.62 -3.33
C ASP A 150 18.71 -4.14 -3.53
N LYS A 151 19.63 -4.57 -4.41
CA LYS A 151 20.18 -5.94 -4.56
C LYS A 151 19.18 -7.13 -4.59
N ARG A 152 19.19 -7.87 -5.72
CA ARG A 152 18.53 -9.19 -5.91
C ARG A 152 16.99 -9.19 -5.80
N GLY A 153 16.34 -8.07 -6.11
CA GLY A 153 14.89 -7.97 -6.23
C GLY A 153 14.39 -8.11 -7.68
N HIS A 154 13.08 -8.24 -7.84
CA HIS A 154 12.40 -8.19 -9.15
C HIS A 154 11.49 -6.97 -9.22
N THR A 155 11.62 -6.19 -10.27
CA THR A 155 10.79 -5.00 -10.49
C THR A 155 10.04 -5.16 -11.80
N ARG A 156 8.73 -4.93 -11.80
CA ARG A 156 7.90 -4.88 -13.00
C ARG A 156 7.01 -3.66 -12.96
N VAL A 157 6.98 -2.90 -14.05
CA VAL A 157 6.03 -1.80 -14.26
C VAL A 157 5.35 -2.03 -15.59
N GLU A 158 4.03 -2.12 -15.59
CA GLU A 158 3.19 -2.25 -16.79
C GLU A 158 2.23 -1.06 -16.90
N SER A 159 2.08 -0.52 -18.10
CA SER A 159 1.10 0.54 -18.36
C SER A 159 0.57 0.55 -19.78
N ASP A 160 -0.73 0.81 -19.94
CA ASP A 160 -1.41 0.88 -21.24
C ASP A 160 -1.19 2.21 -21.99
N LYS A 161 -0.74 3.28 -21.31
CA LYS A 161 -0.57 4.63 -21.89
C LYS A 161 0.71 5.34 -21.42
N VAL A 162 0.94 6.56 -21.96
CA VAL A 162 2.14 7.39 -21.70
C VAL A 162 2.39 7.50 -20.21
N HIS A 163 3.53 6.97 -19.76
CA HIS A 163 3.91 6.95 -18.36
C HIS A 163 5.38 7.38 -18.25
N THR A 164 5.71 8.18 -17.24
CA THR A 164 7.11 8.40 -16.88
C THR A 164 7.48 7.35 -15.83
N THR A 165 8.27 6.36 -16.25
CA THR A 165 8.77 5.29 -15.39
C THR A 165 10.22 5.56 -15.02
N GLY A 166 10.53 5.44 -13.73
CA GLY A 166 11.89 5.32 -13.21
C GLY A 166 12.03 3.99 -12.49
N VAL A 167 12.99 3.16 -12.92
CA VAL A 167 13.35 1.93 -12.21
C VAL A 167 14.83 2.00 -11.89
N GLU A 168 15.17 2.18 -10.61
CA GLU A 168 16.54 2.27 -10.13
C GLU A 168 16.88 1.06 -9.25
N SER A 169 18.06 0.47 -9.45
CA SER A 169 18.51 -0.65 -8.62
C SER A 169 20.03 -0.75 -8.49
N ASP A 170 20.51 -0.98 -7.28
CA ASP A 170 21.95 -0.88 -6.96
C ASP A 170 22.79 -2.10 -7.42
N LYS A 171 22.18 -3.23 -7.82
CA LYS A 171 22.82 -4.35 -8.59
C LYS A 171 21.88 -5.54 -8.90
N GLN A 172 21.99 -6.05 -10.14
CA GLN A 172 21.32 -7.23 -10.73
C GLN A 172 19.80 -7.28 -10.54
N THR A 173 19.08 -6.62 -11.44
CA THR A 173 17.64 -6.82 -11.68
C THR A 173 17.41 -7.52 -13.02
N LEU A 174 16.43 -8.41 -13.07
CA LEU A 174 15.84 -8.89 -14.31
C LEU A 174 14.66 -7.96 -14.60
N GLN A 175 14.89 -6.89 -15.37
CA GLN A 175 13.82 -6.03 -15.88
C GLN A 175 13.01 -6.81 -16.92
N GLY A 176 11.72 -7.00 -16.65
CA GLY A 176 10.75 -7.47 -17.63
C GLY A 176 9.89 -6.30 -18.05
N GLU A 177 10.29 -5.61 -19.12
CA GLU A 177 9.44 -4.64 -19.82
C GLU A 177 8.70 -5.40 -20.94
N ARG A 178 7.39 -5.21 -21.07
CA ARG A 178 6.62 -5.80 -22.17
C ARG A 178 5.62 -4.78 -22.72
#